data_AF-A0A6V7LMM4-F1
#
_entry.id   AF-A0A6V7LMM4-F1
#
_cell.length_a   1.000
_cell.length_b   1.000
_cell.length_c   1.000
_cell.angle_alpha   90.00
_cell.angle_beta   90.00
_cell.angle_gamma   90.00
#
_symmetry.space_group_name_H-M   'P 1'
#
loop_
_entity.id
_entity.type
_entity.pdbx_description
1 polymer ?
#
loop_
_entity_poly.entity_id
_entity_poly.type
_entity_poly.pdbx_seq_one_letter_code
_entity_poly.pdbx_strand_id
1 'polypeptide(L)'
;SVAQRFHISKYPTLKIIRNGQPLKREYRGQRSTEAFVNFITKQLEDPIKEFQELKDLLSFDDKKRMIIGYFDKKDCPEYQNFRRVATNLKDDCQFHVGFG
;
A
#
# COMPACT_ATOMS: atom_id res chain seq x y z
N SER A 1 0.46 -13.06 -25.95
CA SER A 1 1.51 -13.63 -25.07
C SER A 1 1.42 -13.01 -23.68
N VAL A 2 2.10 -13.56 -22.66
CA VAL A 2 2.13 -13.00 -21.30
C VAL A 2 2.72 -11.59 -21.26
N ALA A 3 3.79 -11.34 -22.03
CA ALA A 3 4.43 -10.03 -22.10
C ALA A 3 3.48 -8.92 -22.56
N GLN A 4 2.66 -9.18 -23.59
CA GLN A 4 1.67 -8.22 -24.10
C GLN A 4 0.57 -7.94 -23.06
N ARG A 5 0.08 -8.97 -22.36
CA ARG A 5 -0.94 -8.83 -21.30
C ARG A 5 -0.50 -7.88 -20.18
N PHE A 6 0.80 -7.89 -19.84
CA PHE A 6 1.35 -7.04 -18.78
C PHE A 6 2.07 -5.79 -19.32
N HIS A 7 1.91 -5.48 -20.61
CA HIS A 7 2.53 -4.32 -21.27
C HIS A 7 4.05 -4.25 -21.10
N ILE A 8 4.74 -5.39 -21.19
CA ILE A 8 6.20 -5.45 -21.09
C ILE A 8 6.81 -5.01 -22.42
N SER A 9 7.52 -3.87 -22.42
CA SER A 9 8.16 -3.29 -23.60
C SER A 9 9.69 -3.32 -23.59
N LYS A 10 10.31 -3.67 -22.45
CA LYS A 10 11.77 -3.70 -22.26
C LYS A 10 12.20 -4.77 -21.27
N TYR A 11 13.48 -5.14 -21.33
CA TYR A 11 14.05 -6.16 -20.46
C TYR A 11 15.29 -5.64 -19.71
N PRO A 12 15.49 -6.03 -18.43
CA PRO A 12 14.50 -6.67 -17.56
C PRO A 12 13.43 -5.67 -17.05
N THR A 13 12.18 -6.14 -16.91
CA THR A 13 11.09 -5.38 -16.27
C THR A 13 10.59 -6.15 -15.05
N LEU A 14 10.54 -5.47 -13.91
CA LEU A 14 10.12 -6.04 -12.63
C LEU A 14 8.79 -5.41 -12.21
N LYS A 15 7.73 -6.23 -12.12
CA LYS A 15 6.40 -5.83 -11.66
C LYS A 15 6.03 -6.62 -10.41
N ILE A 16 5.37 -5.96 -9.46
CA ILE A 16 4.72 -6.64 -8.34
C ILE A 16 3.30 -6.98 -8.75
N ILE A 17 2.86 -8.18 -8.40
CA ILE A 17 1.46 -8.60 -8.48
C ILE A 17 0.99 -8.86 -7.05
N ARG A 18 -0.15 -8.27 -6.66
CA ARG A 18 -0.77 -8.48 -5.36
C ARG A 18 -2.23 -8.88 -5.58
N ASN A 19 -2.64 -10.00 -4.99
CA ASN A 19 -3.99 -10.55 -5.13
C ASN A 19 -4.45 -10.66 -6.61
N GLY A 20 -3.54 -11.09 -7.49
CA GLY A 20 -3.80 -11.23 -8.92
C GLY A 20 -3.78 -9.93 -9.74
N GLN A 21 -3.64 -8.76 -9.09
CA GLN A 21 -3.59 -7.46 -9.75
C GLN A 21 -2.15 -6.90 -9.81
N PRO A 22 -1.65 -6.48 -10.99
CA PRO A 22 -0.37 -5.84 -11.08
C PRO A 22 -0.42 -4.44 -10.45
N LEU A 23 0.59 -4.08 -9.66
CA LEU A 23 0.73 -2.71 -9.19
C LEU A 23 0.99 -1.78 -10.39
N LYS A 24 0.51 -0.54 -10.27
CA LYS A 24 0.65 0.48 -11.31
C LYS A 24 2.13 0.80 -11.61
N ARG A 25 2.98 0.78 -10.58
CA ARG A 25 4.40 1.14 -10.68
C ARG A 25 5.28 -0.10 -10.80
N GLU A 26 6.25 -0.03 -11.70
CA GLU A 26 7.33 -1.03 -11.82
C GLU A 26 8.42 -0.76 -10.79
N TYR A 27 9.16 -1.80 -10.42
CA TYR A 27 10.37 -1.60 -9.64
C TYR A 27 11.45 -0.94 -10.50
N ARG A 28 11.91 0.22 -10.05
CA ARG A 28 12.95 1.05 -10.71
C ARG A 28 14.17 1.27 -9.82
N GLY A 29 14.23 0.60 -8.66
CA GLY A 29 15.35 0.68 -7.74
C GLY A 29 16.60 -0.06 -8.24
N GLN A 30 17.65 -0.01 -7.43
CA GLN A 30 18.91 -0.71 -7.69
C GLN A 30 18.70 -2.23 -7.77
N ARG A 31 19.33 -2.89 -8.74
CA ARG A 31 19.19 -4.34 -8.93
C ARG A 31 20.22 -5.11 -8.10
N SER A 32 20.24 -4.86 -6.79
CA SER A 32 21.04 -5.63 -5.82
C SER A 32 20.14 -6.43 -4.89
N THR A 33 20.71 -7.47 -4.27
CA THR A 33 20.05 -8.31 -3.27
C THR A 33 19.46 -7.47 -2.13
N GLU A 34 20.25 -6.54 -1.59
CA GLU A 34 19.87 -5.68 -0.46
C GLU A 34 18.72 -4.75 -0.85
N ALA A 35 18.79 -4.17 -2.05
CA ALA A 35 17.76 -3.27 -2.56
C ALA A 35 16.43 -3.99 -2.83
N PHE A 36 16.47 -5.25 -3.26
CA PHE A 36 15.27 -6.08 -3.39
C PHE A 36 14.67 -6.45 -2.05
N VAL A 37 15.49 -6.93 -1.10
CA VAL A 37 15.04 -7.28 0.25
C VAL A 37 14.37 -6.08 0.91
N ASN A 38 15.04 -4.94 0.93
CA ASN A 38 14.50 -3.71 1.51
C ASN A 38 13.19 -3.27 0.86
N PHE A 39 13.08 -3.40 -0.47
CA PHE A 39 11.86 -3.05 -1.19
C PHE A 39 10.69 -3.99 -0.84
N ILE A 40 10.93 -5.30 -0.82
CA ILE A 40 9.88 -6.28 -0.49
C ILE A 40 9.45 -6.16 0.97
N THR A 41 10.39 -5.95 1.91
CA THR A 41 10.07 -5.70 3.33
C THR A 41 9.12 -4.50 3.47
N LYS A 42 9.44 -3.37 2.84
CA LYS A 42 8.54 -2.19 2.81
C LYS A 42 7.19 -2.47 2.14
N GLN A 43 7.16 -3.39 1.16
CA GLN A 43 5.92 -3.79 0.52
C GLN A 43 5.04 -4.67 1.42
N LEU A 44 5.61 -5.36 2.41
CA LEU A 44 4.90 -6.19 3.38
C LEU A 44 4.46 -5.45 4.64
N GLU A 45 5.04 -4.27 4.92
CA GLU A 45 4.60 -3.40 6.02
C GLU A 45 3.10 -3.06 5.92
N ASP A 46 2.43 -3.05 7.07
CA ASP A 46 1.02 -2.67 7.17
C ASP A 46 0.87 -1.18 6.78
N PRO A 47 0.09 -0.87 5.73
CA PRO A 47 -0.09 0.51 5.29
C PRO A 47 -1.01 1.33 6.19
N ILE A 48 -1.76 0.69 7.09
CA ILE A 48 -2.74 1.36 7.96
C ILE A 48 -2.09 1.69 9.31
N LYS A 49 -2.21 2.95 9.72
CA LYS A 49 -1.82 3.41 11.05
C LYS A 49 -3.05 3.61 11.93
N GLU A 50 -3.07 2.97 13.08
CA GLU A 50 -4.13 3.17 14.08
C GLU A 50 -3.85 4.45 14.87
N PHE A 51 -4.87 5.27 15.08
CA PHE A 51 -4.83 6.43 15.97
C PHE A 51 -5.78 6.21 17.15
N GLN A 52 -5.41 6.74 18.32
CA GLN A 52 -6.23 6.64 19.53
C GLN A 52 -7.03 7.92 19.77
N GLU A 53 -6.42 9.07 19.50
CA GLU A 53 -7.04 10.37 19.68
C GLU A 53 -7.13 11.14 18.36
N LEU A 54 -8.14 12.00 18.23
CA LEU A 54 -8.26 12.89 17.06
C LEU A 54 -7.07 13.86 16.96
N LYS A 55 -6.36 14.12 18.06
CA LYS A 55 -5.15 14.94 18.07
C LYS A 55 -4.00 14.31 17.29
N ASP A 56 -3.93 12.98 17.25
CA ASP A 56 -2.91 12.25 16.49
C ASP A 56 -3.05 12.57 15.00
N LEU A 57 -4.28 12.79 14.52
CA LEU A 57 -4.57 13.14 13.13
C LEU A 57 -4.00 14.50 12.72
N LEU A 58 -3.92 15.45 13.65
CA LEU A 58 -3.37 16.79 13.41
C LEU A 58 -1.85 16.80 13.28
N SER A 59 -1.19 15.71 13.68
CA SER A 59 0.28 15.57 13.64
C SER A 59 0.80 14.96 12.34
N PHE A 60 -0.10 14.51 11.45
CA PHE A 60 0.28 13.83 10.22
C PHE A 60 0.71 14.80 9.11
N ASP A 61 1.44 14.26 8.14
CA ASP A 61 2.00 15.05 7.04
C ASP A 61 0.92 15.39 6.00
N ASP A 62 0.47 16.64 6.01
CA ASP A 62 -0.53 17.20 5.10
C ASP A 62 -0.13 17.16 3.61
N LYS A 63 1.13 16.82 3.29
CA LYS A 63 1.61 16.72 1.89
C LYS A 63 1.03 15.52 1.15
N LYS A 64 0.60 14.48 1.86
CA LYS A 64 -0.01 13.28 1.26
C LYS A 64 -1.51 13.27 1.54
N ARG A 65 -2.26 12.77 0.56
CA ARG A 65 -3.72 12.60 0.71
C ARG A 65 -3.97 11.60 1.84
N MET A 66 -4.80 12.00 2.80
CA MET A 66 -5.14 11.18 3.96
C MET A 66 -6.52 10.55 3.77
N ILE A 67 -6.63 9.28 4.11
CA ILE A 67 -7.89 8.55 4.16
C ILE A 67 -8.04 7.98 5.56
N ILE A 68 -9.12 8.36 6.24
CA ILE A 68 -9.41 7.98 7.61
C ILE A 68 -10.63 7.06 7.59
N GLY A 69 -10.49 5.85 8.13
CA GLY A 69 -11.61 4.94 8.39
C GLY A 69 -11.91 4.90 9.89
N TYR A 70 -13.19 4.98 10.27
CA TYR A 70 -13.63 4.80 11.65
C TYR A 70 -14.59 3.62 11.69
N PHE A 71 -14.34 2.65 12.58
CA PHE A 71 -15.09 1.40 12.63
C PHE A 71 -15.33 0.97 14.08
N ASP A 72 -16.48 0.37 14.38
CA ASP A 72 -16.80 -0.11 15.73
C ASP A 72 -15.84 -1.21 16.22
N LYS A 73 -15.36 -2.05 15.29
CA LYS A 73 -14.48 -3.19 15.59
C LYS A 73 -13.58 -3.54 14.43
N LYS A 74 -12.45 -4.21 14.73
CA LYS A 74 -11.50 -4.73 13.74
C LYS A 74 -12.05 -5.91 12.95
N ASP A 75 -12.94 -6.71 13.55
CA ASP A 75 -13.53 -7.88 12.92
C ASP A 75 -14.86 -7.53 12.24
N CYS A 76 -14.78 -6.67 11.22
CA CYS A 76 -15.90 -6.34 10.36
C CYS A 76 -15.51 -6.40 8.87
N PRO A 77 -16.44 -6.80 7.98
CA PRO A 77 -16.20 -6.83 6.54
C PRO A 77 -15.73 -5.48 5.97
N GLU A 78 -16.21 -4.38 6.53
CA GLU A 78 -15.90 -3.01 6.13
C GLU A 78 -14.42 -2.70 6.35
N TYR A 79 -13.86 -3.06 7.51
CA TYR A 79 -12.44 -2.89 7.78
C TYR A 79 -11.57 -3.78 6.88
N GLN A 80 -12.00 -5.01 6.59
CA GLN A 80 -11.27 -5.89 5.66
C GLN A 80 -11.22 -5.30 4.24
N ASN A 81 -12.31 -4.70 3.77
CA ASN A 81 -12.33 -3.99 2.49
C ASN A 81 -11.42 -2.76 2.51
N PHE A 82 -11.45 -1.98 3.60
CA PHE A 82 -10.55 -0.85 3.80
C PHE A 82 -9.08 -1.27 3.74
N ARG A 83 -8.72 -2.38 4.42
CA ARG A 83 -7.36 -2.94 4.40
C ARG A 83 -6.90 -3.34 3.00
N ARG A 84 -7.79 -3.92 2.20
CA ARG A 84 -7.49 -4.26 0.79
C ARG A 84 -7.19 -3.01 -0.04
N VAL A 85 -7.99 -1.96 0.11
CA VAL A 85 -7.80 -0.69 -0.59
C VAL A 85 -6.51 -0.01 -0.14
N ALA A 86 -6.28 0.08 1.18
CA ALA A 86 -5.08 0.64 1.77
C ALA A 86 -3.82 -0.02 1.21
N THR A 87 -3.83 -1.34 1.12
CA THR A 87 -2.72 -2.12 0.57
C THR A 87 -2.44 -1.79 -0.89
N ASN A 88 -3.46 -1.53 -1.71
CA ASN A 88 -3.28 -1.24 -3.13
C ASN A 88 -2.85 0.21 -3.40
N LEU A 89 -3.22 1.15 -2.51
CA LEU A 89 -3.05 2.59 -2.72
C LEU A 89 -2.04 3.23 -1.76
N LYS A 90 -1.27 2.44 -0.99
CA LYS A 90 -0.31 2.94 0.01
C LYS A 90 0.80 3.85 -0.52
N ASP A 91 1.08 3.76 -1.82
CA ASP A 91 2.08 4.62 -2.48
C ASP A 91 1.54 6.02 -2.83
N ASP A 92 0.22 6.19 -2.81
CA ASP A 92 -0.48 7.41 -3.22
C ASP A 92 -1.17 8.12 -2.05
N CYS A 93 -1.66 7.37 -1.04
CA CYS A 93 -2.39 7.90 0.11
C CYS A 93 -1.84 7.35 1.44
N GLN A 94 -2.05 8.12 2.52
CA GLN A 94 -1.86 7.66 3.89
C GLN A 94 -3.18 7.12 4.44
N PHE A 95 -3.17 5.92 5.02
CA PHE A 95 -4.35 5.27 5.56
C PHE A 95 -4.28 5.24 7.08
N HIS A 96 -5.33 5.74 7.72
CA HIS A 96 -5.47 5.80 9.16
C HIS A 96 -6.76 5.14 9.60
N VAL A 97 -6.74 4.49 10.76
CA VAL A 97 -7.93 3.85 11.34
C VAL A 97 -8.11 4.22 12.80
N GLY A 98 -9.36 4.49 13.17
CA GLY A 98 -9.79 4.62 14.56
C GLY A 98 -10.86 3.58 14.86
N PHE A 99 -10.89 3.11 16.10
CA PHE A 99 -11.93 2.20 16.59
C PHE A 99 -12.61 2.77 17.83
N GLY A 100 -13.92 2.61 17.92
CA GLY A 100 -14.72 3.08 19.06
C GLY A 100 -16.21 2.90 18.85
#